data_AF-B8BUJ1-F1
#
_entry.id   AF-B8BUJ1-F1
#
_cell.length_a   1.000
_cell.length_b   1.000
_cell.length_c   1.000
_cell.angle_alpha   90.00
_cell.angle_beta   90.00
_cell.angle_gamma   90.00
#
_symmetry.space_group_name_H-M   'P 1'
#
loop_
_entity.id
_entity.type
_entity.pdbx_description
1 polymer ?
#
loop_
_entity_poly.entity_id
_entity_poly.type
_entity_poly.pdbx_seq_one_letter_code
_entity_poly.pdbx_strand_id
1 'polypeptide(L)'
;MATTKTEQHHLKSVSTLAEPEQTLSAIKHSPTSILRKSTIHPSNDSALHTVLPEKPQRSTQQQQQHQQQYLKRQKQPANRRKHPIRVALLHSHSHNQILHDAMKFIHQDRKGALSSFLTVVPPKLGTRKLLETFHGREYLDLLQFPKREGDDSETHVVDEDSTEYQKLLAQYGLEDDCPIPTDPNARTLHWHYCLAVAGASWQAASLLIDDGSHGAIADVAIHWGGGRHHAHANKAGGFCYVNDVVLAINRLVDGGGAANRNVRVLYIDIDIHAPDGVQQAFYSTDQVLTASFHRHSPGFFPASSGSTKEKGAVGTKGLGYNLNVPLPAETSDVTFLQMYRTMLFGLVKAYDPHAIVLCVGADGLENDALVCGGGVTNKNSCFTEDDTGGGFDTSISSTGEGWKLSPETLAECVRIASLLCAGLSEGEICVQPCSAKQSDKSVTTDTDRTRVDTDNCTANA
;
A
#
# COMPACT_ATOMS: atom_id res chain seq x y z
N MET A 1 17.55 -5.10 72.37
CA MET A 1 18.95 -5.34 72.78
C MET A 1 19.75 -5.51 71.50
N ALA A 2 20.28 -4.40 70.97
CA ALA A 2 21.68 -3.94 71.13
C ALA A 2 22.59 -4.61 70.07
N THR A 3 22.83 -3.96 68.91
CA THR A 3 23.96 -3.04 68.58
C THR A 3 25.31 -3.76 68.54
N THR A 4 26.11 -3.66 67.47
CA THR A 4 27.01 -2.52 67.17
C THR A 4 27.48 -2.56 65.69
N LYS A 5 27.36 -1.44 64.93
CA LYS A 5 28.39 -0.40 64.58
C LYS A 5 29.45 -0.84 63.55
N THR A 6 30.06 -0.02 62.69
CA THR A 6 29.94 1.33 62.08
C THR A 6 31.26 1.46 61.30
N GLU A 7 31.30 2.04 60.09
CA GLU A 7 32.31 3.06 59.71
C GLU A 7 32.06 3.67 58.32
N GLN A 8 31.73 4.96 58.36
CA GLN A 8 31.84 5.94 57.27
C GLN A 8 33.14 6.72 57.50
N HIS A 9 33.81 7.14 56.42
CA HIS A 9 34.77 8.24 56.46
C HIS A 9 34.34 9.37 55.51
N HIS A 10 34.11 10.53 56.11
CA HIS A 10 33.97 11.85 55.52
C HIS A 10 35.33 12.56 55.42
N LEU A 11 35.47 13.52 54.48
CA LEU A 11 36.04 14.88 54.63
C LEU A 11 36.08 15.56 53.24
N LYS A 12 35.19 16.51 52.91
CA LYS A 12 35.17 17.98 53.15
C LYS A 12 35.96 18.84 52.12
N SER A 13 35.15 19.56 51.33
CA SER A 13 35.27 20.90 50.72
C SER A 13 36.44 21.83 51.08
N VAL A 14 36.95 22.55 50.06
CA VAL A 14 37.29 23.99 50.13
C VAL A 14 37.00 24.67 48.77
N SER A 15 36.29 25.79 48.83
CA SER A 15 35.99 26.76 47.78
C SER A 15 37.02 27.89 47.72
N THR A 16 37.30 28.48 46.54
CA THR A 16 37.40 29.95 46.33
C THR A 16 37.59 30.34 44.85
N LEU A 17 36.59 31.06 44.33
CA LEU A 17 36.61 32.27 43.47
C LEU A 17 37.84 32.63 42.61
N ALA A 18 37.61 32.80 41.30
CA ALA A 18 38.03 33.98 40.51
C ALA A 18 37.34 34.01 39.13
N GLU A 19 36.57 35.07 38.85
CA GLU A 19 36.27 35.66 37.53
C GLU A 19 36.92 37.07 37.50
N PRO A 20 36.97 37.86 36.39
CA PRO A 20 36.37 37.71 35.05
C PRO A 20 37.30 38.06 33.86
N GLU A 21 36.87 37.85 32.61
CA GLU A 21 36.63 38.91 31.60
C GLU A 21 36.45 38.40 30.16
N GLN A 22 35.29 38.78 29.60
CA GLN A 22 35.01 39.27 28.23
C GLN A 22 35.44 38.43 27.00
N THR A 23 34.47 38.03 26.16
CA THR A 23 34.17 38.71 24.88
C THR A 23 32.86 38.17 24.27
N LEU A 24 31.95 39.09 23.94
CA LEU A 24 30.66 38.90 23.26
C LEU A 24 30.79 38.57 21.76
N SER A 25 29.84 37.80 21.22
CA SER A 25 28.85 38.21 20.19
C SER A 25 28.25 36.97 19.50
N ALA A 26 27.00 36.61 19.82
CA ALA A 26 25.76 37.03 19.15
C ALA A 26 25.59 36.45 17.74
N ILE A 27 24.82 35.36 17.61
CA ILE A 27 24.20 34.92 16.36
C ILE A 27 22.68 34.93 16.55
N LYS A 28 22.03 35.89 15.88
CA LYS A 28 20.59 35.91 15.57
C LYS A 28 20.42 36.23 14.09
N HIS A 29 19.42 35.57 13.51
CA HIS A 29 18.69 35.85 12.26
C HIS A 29 19.00 35.02 11.00
N SER A 30 17.90 34.46 10.49
CA SER A 30 17.64 33.82 9.18
C SER A 30 17.04 34.89 8.21
N PRO A 31 16.56 34.58 6.99
CA PRO A 31 17.26 34.18 5.77
C PRO A 31 17.01 35.19 4.61
N THR A 32 17.78 35.16 3.51
CA THR A 32 17.30 35.66 2.21
C THR A 32 18.07 35.10 1.01
N SER A 33 17.29 34.83 -0.04
CA SER A 33 17.63 34.43 -1.42
C SER A 33 18.85 35.11 -2.06
N ILE A 34 19.55 34.42 -2.96
CA ILE A 34 20.11 34.99 -4.22
C ILE A 34 20.35 33.87 -5.25
N LEU A 35 19.66 34.00 -6.39
CA LEU A 35 19.95 33.36 -7.68
C LEU A 35 21.32 33.83 -8.22
N ARG A 36 22.15 32.92 -8.74
CA ARG A 36 23.23 33.27 -9.68
C ARG A 36 23.11 32.49 -10.98
N LYS A 37 22.80 33.24 -12.05
CA LYS A 37 23.03 32.86 -13.45
C LYS A 37 24.53 32.71 -13.69
N SER A 38 24.95 31.65 -14.39
CA SER A 38 26.21 31.66 -15.12
C SER A 38 25.97 31.24 -16.57
N THR A 39 26.30 32.17 -17.46
CA THR A 39 26.33 32.07 -18.91
C THR A 39 27.71 31.51 -19.30
N ILE A 40 27.76 30.48 -20.14
CA ILE A 40 28.99 29.99 -20.76
C ILE A 40 28.81 30.00 -22.29
N HIS A 41 29.69 30.70 -22.99
CA HIS A 41 29.85 30.68 -24.44
C HIS A 41 31.09 29.83 -24.83
N PRO A 42 31.18 29.37 -26.10
CA PRO A 42 31.78 28.09 -26.47
C PRO A 42 33.24 28.20 -26.91
N SER A 43 33.96 27.07 -26.89
CA SER A 43 35.18 26.86 -27.69
C SER A 43 35.25 25.41 -28.20
N ASN A 44 35.44 25.27 -29.52
CA ASN A 44 35.97 24.09 -30.22
C ASN A 44 37.49 23.99 -29.87
N ASP A 45 38.21 22.86 -29.89
CA ASP A 45 38.27 21.83 -30.92
C ASP A 45 39.17 20.64 -30.50
N SER A 46 38.97 19.50 -31.19
CA SER A 46 39.92 18.39 -31.45
C SER A 46 40.27 17.32 -30.39
N ALA A 47 39.58 16.17 -30.55
CA ALA A 47 40.10 14.81 -30.79
C ALA A 47 40.98 14.07 -29.77
N LEU A 48 40.36 13.08 -29.11
CA LEU A 48 40.95 11.75 -28.87
C LEU A 48 39.85 10.69 -29.02
N HIS A 49 39.93 9.94 -30.12
CA HIS A 49 39.03 8.84 -30.46
C HIS A 49 39.15 7.71 -29.42
N THR A 50 38.05 7.43 -28.70
CA THR A 50 37.83 6.12 -28.07
C THR A 50 36.54 5.57 -28.65
N VAL A 51 36.66 4.53 -29.46
CA VAL A 51 35.54 3.84 -30.12
C VAL A 51 34.70 3.15 -29.05
N LEU A 52 33.51 3.69 -28.77
CA LEU A 52 32.49 3.01 -27.99
C LEU A 52 31.87 1.89 -28.86
N PRO A 53 31.65 0.67 -28.34
CA PRO A 53 30.98 -0.36 -29.09
C PRO A 53 29.54 0.06 -29.39
N GLU A 54 29.10 -0.15 -30.63
CA GLU A 54 27.75 0.12 -31.08
C GLU A 54 26.72 -0.56 -30.16
N LYS A 55 25.70 0.20 -29.77
CA LYS A 55 24.51 -0.32 -29.07
C LYS A 55 23.92 -1.47 -29.90
N PRO A 56 23.59 -2.62 -29.31
CA PRO A 56 22.82 -3.63 -30.04
C PRO A 56 21.42 -3.07 -30.31
N GLN A 57 21.16 -2.68 -31.56
CA GLN A 57 19.80 -2.47 -32.05
C GLN A 57 19.07 -3.82 -31.97
N ARG A 58 18.27 -4.05 -30.93
CA ARG A 58 17.33 -5.17 -30.90
C ARG A 58 16.10 -4.84 -31.77
N SER A 59 15.67 -5.86 -32.51
CA SER A 59 14.74 -5.77 -33.64
C SER A 59 13.39 -5.14 -33.27
N THR A 60 13.06 -4.06 -33.96
CA THR A 60 11.73 -3.44 -34.08
C THR A 60 10.58 -4.45 -34.26
N GLN A 61 10.86 -5.64 -34.79
CA GLN A 61 9.89 -6.72 -34.98
C GLN A 61 9.20 -7.23 -33.70
N GLN A 62 9.92 -7.42 -32.58
CA GLN A 62 9.28 -7.98 -31.36
C GLN A 62 8.33 -6.99 -30.68
N GLN A 63 8.72 -5.71 -30.63
CA GLN A 63 7.83 -4.64 -30.15
C GLN A 63 6.63 -4.47 -31.08
N GLN A 64 6.84 -4.52 -32.40
CA GLN A 64 5.76 -4.47 -33.38
C GLN A 64 4.82 -5.67 -33.27
N GLN A 65 5.32 -6.88 -32.98
CA GLN A 65 4.48 -8.07 -32.79
C GLN A 65 3.61 -7.97 -31.53
N HIS A 66 4.15 -7.53 -30.40
CA HIS A 66 3.36 -7.28 -29.19
C HIS A 66 2.32 -6.17 -29.41
N GLN A 67 2.71 -5.07 -30.04
CA GLN A 67 1.79 -3.97 -30.36
C GLN A 67 0.71 -4.41 -31.35
N GLN A 68 1.03 -5.26 -32.33
CA GLN A 68 0.06 -5.85 -33.25
C GLN A 68 -0.88 -6.85 -32.54
N GLN A 69 -0.40 -7.65 -31.59
CA GLN A 69 -1.26 -8.52 -30.78
C GLN A 69 -2.22 -7.70 -29.91
N TYR A 70 -1.75 -6.62 -29.29
CA TYR A 70 -2.57 -5.68 -28.55
C TYR A 70 -3.66 -5.03 -29.43
N LEU A 71 -3.26 -4.49 -30.59
CA LEU A 71 -4.20 -3.89 -31.56
C LEU A 71 -5.19 -4.90 -32.14
N LYS A 72 -4.79 -6.16 -32.33
CA LYS A 72 -5.70 -7.24 -32.73
C LYS A 72 -6.74 -7.57 -31.65
N ARG A 73 -6.39 -7.49 -30.37
CA ARG A 73 -7.34 -7.65 -29.25
C ARG A 73 -8.33 -6.47 -29.18
N GLN A 74 -7.88 -5.24 -29.46
CA GLN A 74 -8.76 -4.07 -29.49
C GLN A 74 -9.79 -4.05 -30.64
N LYS A 75 -9.48 -4.71 -31.77
CA LYS A 75 -10.39 -4.78 -32.94
C LYS A 75 -11.47 -5.85 -32.83
N GLN A 76 -11.47 -6.67 -31.77
CA GLN A 76 -12.59 -7.57 -31.52
C GLN A 76 -13.80 -6.76 -31.02
N PRO A 77 -15.03 -7.05 -31.48
CA PRO A 77 -16.22 -6.43 -30.92
C PRO A 77 -16.22 -6.62 -29.39
N ALA A 78 -16.88 -5.72 -28.65
CA ALA A 78 -16.97 -5.77 -27.19
C ALA A 78 -17.56 -7.12 -26.76
N ASN A 79 -16.69 -8.13 -26.61
CA ASN A 79 -17.07 -9.47 -26.25
C ASN A 79 -17.55 -9.39 -24.82
N ARG A 80 -18.77 -9.90 -24.58
CA ARG A 80 -19.27 -10.20 -23.25
C ARG A 80 -18.17 -10.98 -22.52
N ARG A 81 -17.80 -10.55 -21.30
CA ARG A 81 -16.71 -11.20 -20.55
C ARG A 81 -16.96 -12.70 -20.46
N LYS A 82 -15.89 -13.48 -20.61
CA LYS A 82 -15.98 -14.94 -20.68
C LYS A 82 -16.12 -15.59 -19.30
N HIS A 83 -15.72 -14.88 -18.24
CA HIS A 83 -15.64 -15.40 -16.88
C HIS A 83 -16.14 -14.34 -15.88
N PRO A 84 -16.69 -14.72 -14.71
CA PRO A 84 -16.91 -13.78 -13.60
C PRO A 84 -15.57 -13.23 -13.07
N ILE A 85 -15.57 -12.05 -12.41
CA ILE A 85 -14.39 -11.58 -11.63
C ILE A 85 -14.60 -12.02 -10.20
N ARG A 86 -13.54 -12.44 -9.52
CA ARG A 86 -13.50 -12.54 -8.05
C ARG A 86 -12.52 -11.51 -7.48
N VAL A 87 -12.82 -10.91 -6.34
CA VAL A 87 -12.00 -9.85 -5.75
C VAL A 87 -11.44 -10.32 -4.42
N ALA A 88 -10.12 -10.26 -4.30
CA ALA A 88 -9.46 -10.26 -3.01
C ALA A 88 -9.14 -8.81 -2.63
N LEU A 89 -9.71 -8.35 -1.53
CA LEU A 89 -9.35 -7.09 -0.89
C LEU A 89 -8.27 -7.37 0.14
N LEU A 90 -7.05 -6.90 -0.14
CA LEU A 90 -5.93 -6.96 0.80
C LEU A 90 -5.64 -5.52 1.22
N HIS A 91 -5.60 -5.23 2.50
CA HIS A 91 -5.36 -3.85 2.96
C HIS A 91 -3.88 -3.65 3.27
N SER A 92 -3.25 -2.62 2.74
CA SER A 92 -1.85 -2.26 3.03
C SER A 92 -1.70 -1.67 4.43
N HIS A 93 -0.51 -1.78 5.03
CA HIS A 93 -0.21 -1.24 6.36
C HIS A 93 -0.33 0.28 6.35
N SER A 94 -1.50 0.81 6.62
CA SER A 94 -1.59 2.19 7.08
C SER A 94 -1.44 2.20 8.60
N HIS A 95 -0.56 3.06 9.11
CA HIS A 95 -0.58 3.44 10.54
C HIS A 95 -1.81 4.32 10.86
N ASN A 96 -2.85 4.25 10.01
CA ASN A 96 -4.01 5.10 10.07
C ASN A 96 -5.01 4.52 11.07
N GLN A 97 -5.24 5.29 12.14
CA GLN A 97 -6.10 4.90 13.25
C GLN A 97 -7.53 4.55 12.80
N ILE A 98 -8.04 5.19 11.75
CA ILE A 98 -9.40 4.97 11.24
C ILE A 98 -9.62 3.51 10.87
N LEU A 99 -8.63 2.88 10.23
CA LEU A 99 -8.73 1.49 9.77
C LEU A 99 -8.54 0.50 10.90
N HIS A 100 -7.65 0.81 11.83
CA HIS A 100 -7.51 0.02 13.04
C HIS A 100 -8.82 0.02 13.87
N ASP A 101 -9.48 1.17 13.98
CA ASP A 101 -10.76 1.28 14.68
C ASP A 101 -11.90 0.61 13.89
N ALA A 102 -11.93 0.71 12.56
CA ALA A 102 -12.87 -0.02 11.72
C ALA A 102 -12.72 -1.54 11.88
N MET A 103 -11.48 -2.05 11.90
CA MET A 103 -11.21 -3.48 12.16
C MET A 103 -11.70 -3.91 13.54
N LYS A 104 -11.45 -3.10 14.58
CA LYS A 104 -11.95 -3.37 15.94
C LYS A 104 -13.47 -3.40 15.98
N PHE A 105 -14.12 -2.42 15.34
CA PHE A 105 -15.57 -2.34 15.26
C PHE A 105 -16.17 -3.58 14.57
N ILE A 106 -15.65 -3.96 13.40
CA ILE A 106 -16.09 -5.17 12.68
C ILE A 106 -15.87 -6.43 13.54
N HIS A 107 -14.73 -6.51 14.23
CA HIS A 107 -14.44 -7.65 15.10
C HIS A 107 -15.41 -7.73 16.29
N GLN A 108 -15.77 -6.60 16.89
CA GLN A 108 -16.71 -6.52 18.00
C GLN A 108 -18.14 -6.85 17.55
N ASP A 109 -18.54 -6.43 16.35
CA ASP A 109 -19.88 -6.69 15.77
C ASP A 109 -20.01 -8.06 15.07
N ARG A 110 -19.06 -8.98 15.28
CA ARG A 110 -19.04 -10.32 14.63
C ARG A 110 -20.33 -11.15 14.74
N LYS A 111 -21.23 -10.82 15.68
CA LYS A 111 -22.54 -11.47 15.90
C LYS A 111 -23.72 -10.51 15.77
N GLY A 112 -23.48 -9.26 15.37
CA GLY A 112 -24.51 -8.24 15.23
C GLY A 112 -24.92 -8.04 13.78
N ALA A 113 -25.19 -6.80 13.40
CA ALA A 113 -25.83 -6.45 12.13
C ALA A 113 -24.98 -6.84 10.91
N LEU A 114 -23.65 -6.84 11.03
CA LEU A 114 -22.77 -7.22 9.93
C LEU A 114 -22.79 -8.72 9.61
N SER A 115 -23.23 -9.58 10.53
CA SER A 115 -23.23 -11.04 10.34
C SER A 115 -24.20 -11.53 9.26
N SER A 116 -25.20 -10.73 8.88
CA SER A 116 -26.08 -11.02 7.75
C SER A 116 -25.48 -10.70 6.38
N PHE A 117 -24.39 -9.93 6.35
CA PHE A 117 -23.74 -9.46 5.12
C PHE A 117 -22.33 -10.01 4.94
N LEU A 118 -21.65 -10.36 6.04
CA LEU A 118 -20.27 -10.83 6.06
C LEU A 118 -20.15 -12.14 6.81
N THR A 119 -19.38 -13.07 6.24
CA THR A 119 -18.93 -14.27 6.95
C THR A 119 -17.53 -14.01 7.51
N VAL A 120 -17.39 -13.97 8.83
CA VAL A 120 -16.09 -13.83 9.49
C VAL A 120 -15.39 -15.19 9.52
N VAL A 121 -14.26 -15.30 8.83
CA VAL A 121 -13.43 -16.51 8.79
C VAL A 121 -12.24 -16.35 9.74
N PRO A 122 -12.02 -17.26 10.69
CA PRO A 122 -10.80 -17.25 11.51
C PRO A 122 -9.55 -17.39 10.63
N PRO A 123 -8.54 -16.50 10.79
CA PRO A 123 -7.35 -16.53 9.95
C PRO A 123 -6.52 -17.78 10.24
N LYS A 124 -6.10 -18.46 9.18
CA LYS A 124 -5.16 -19.58 9.25
C LYS A 124 -3.74 -19.00 9.31
N LEU A 125 -2.95 -19.46 10.27
CA LEU A 125 -1.52 -19.15 10.28
C LEU A 125 -0.85 -19.78 9.06
N GLY A 126 0.02 -19.00 8.43
CA GLY A 126 0.92 -19.45 7.40
C GLY A 126 1.90 -20.47 7.96
N THR A 127 2.64 -21.11 7.05
CA THR A 127 3.74 -22.00 7.42
C THR A 127 5.02 -21.48 6.80
N ARG A 128 6.17 -21.87 7.33
CA ARG A 128 7.44 -21.59 6.66
C ARG A 128 7.47 -22.10 5.22
N LYS A 129 6.92 -23.29 4.97
CA LYS A 129 6.81 -23.86 3.62
C LYS A 129 6.03 -22.96 2.66
N LEU A 130 4.97 -22.29 3.14
CA LEU A 130 4.24 -21.31 2.35
C LEU A 130 5.13 -20.10 2.02
N LEU A 131 5.82 -19.54 3.02
CA LEU A 131 6.70 -18.39 2.80
C LEU A 131 7.83 -18.71 1.80
N GLU A 132 8.42 -19.91 1.87
CA GLU A 132 9.45 -20.40 0.95
C GLU A 132 8.99 -20.55 -0.51
N THR A 133 7.69 -20.42 -0.80
CA THR A 133 7.21 -20.38 -2.20
C THR A 133 7.57 -19.07 -2.91
N PHE A 134 7.94 -18.03 -2.16
CA PHE A 134 8.39 -16.75 -2.70
C PHE A 134 9.69 -16.26 -2.06
N HIS A 135 9.79 -16.34 -0.74
CA HIS A 135 10.94 -15.83 0.00
C HIS A 135 12.11 -16.83 0.03
N GLY A 136 13.34 -16.33 -0.01
CA GLY A 136 14.52 -17.18 0.09
C GLY A 136 14.73 -17.72 1.51
N ARG A 137 15.36 -18.89 1.59
CA ARG A 137 15.58 -19.61 2.85
C ARG A 137 16.44 -18.83 3.83
N GLU A 138 17.58 -18.30 3.37
CA GLU A 138 18.49 -17.51 4.20
C GLU A 138 17.81 -16.28 4.80
N TYR A 139 16.97 -15.60 4.01
CA TYR A 139 16.17 -14.48 4.49
C TYR A 139 15.19 -14.91 5.59
N LEU A 140 14.48 -16.03 5.38
CA LEU A 140 13.56 -16.57 6.37
C LEU A 140 14.26 -17.11 7.63
N ASP A 141 15.49 -17.59 7.52
CA ASP A 141 16.33 -17.98 8.66
C ASP A 141 16.70 -16.80 9.55
N LEU A 142 16.82 -15.59 8.99
CA LEU A 142 16.99 -14.39 9.79
C LEU A 142 15.69 -13.96 10.46
N LEU A 143 14.56 -14.03 9.75
CA LEU A 143 13.26 -13.68 10.34
C LEU A 143 12.81 -14.65 11.43
N GLN A 144 13.02 -15.94 11.19
CA GLN A 144 12.72 -17.01 12.12
C GLN A 144 13.91 -17.19 13.06
N PHE A 145 13.77 -16.77 14.32
CA PHE A 145 14.77 -17.02 15.36
C PHE A 145 15.29 -18.47 15.30
N PRO A 146 16.59 -18.73 15.56
CA PRO A 146 17.11 -20.09 15.57
C PRO A 146 16.31 -20.99 16.53
N LYS A 147 16.18 -22.26 16.15
CA LYS A 147 15.39 -23.28 16.86
C LYS A 147 15.72 -23.32 18.36
N ARG A 148 14.68 -23.52 19.18
CA ARG A 148 14.78 -23.78 20.63
C ARG A 148 15.62 -25.04 20.92
N GLU A 149 16.23 -25.06 22.11
CA GLU A 149 16.95 -26.22 22.69
C GLU A 149 16.21 -27.55 22.45
N GLY A 150 16.93 -28.54 21.91
CA GLY A 150 16.42 -29.89 21.61
C GLY A 150 16.46 -30.31 20.13
N ASP A 151 17.06 -29.51 19.25
CA ASP A 151 17.34 -29.88 17.86
C ASP A 151 18.83 -30.27 17.75
N ASP A 152 19.11 -31.52 17.37
CA ASP A 152 20.45 -32.14 17.44
C ASP A 152 21.45 -31.62 16.38
N SER A 153 21.19 -30.48 15.72
CA SER A 153 22.11 -29.85 14.79
C SER A 153 22.96 -28.80 15.51
N GLU A 154 24.29 -28.87 15.38
CA GLU A 154 25.23 -27.90 15.94
C GLU A 154 24.76 -26.45 15.70
N THR A 155 24.36 -25.77 16.79
CA THR A 155 23.96 -24.37 16.74
C THR A 155 25.22 -23.51 16.63
N HIS A 156 25.43 -22.88 15.48
CA HIS A 156 26.30 -21.71 15.42
C HIS A 156 25.66 -20.63 16.29
N VAL A 157 26.24 -20.38 17.47
CA VAL A 157 25.92 -19.19 18.27
C VAL A 157 26.31 -17.98 17.41
N VAL A 158 25.32 -17.32 16.83
CA VAL A 158 25.54 -16.09 16.08
C VAL A 158 25.68 -14.97 17.09
N ASP A 159 26.84 -14.32 17.11
CA ASP A 159 27.03 -13.08 17.86
C ASP A 159 26.20 -11.98 17.17
N GLU A 160 25.04 -11.63 17.75
CA GLU A 160 24.14 -10.63 17.17
C GLU A 160 24.73 -9.22 17.16
N ASP A 161 25.74 -8.97 18.00
CA ASP A 161 26.45 -7.69 18.06
C ASP A 161 27.66 -7.66 17.09
N SER A 162 27.95 -8.77 16.41
CA SER A 162 29.05 -8.84 15.45
C SER A 162 28.78 -7.94 14.23
N THR A 163 29.85 -7.31 13.75
CA THR A 163 29.80 -6.46 12.56
C THR A 163 29.33 -7.23 11.33
N GLU A 164 29.63 -8.52 11.24
CA GLU A 164 29.21 -9.43 10.18
C GLU A 164 27.70 -9.67 10.20
N TYR A 165 27.11 -9.89 11.38
CA TYR A 165 25.67 -10.07 11.51
C TYR A 165 24.91 -8.78 11.16
N GLN A 166 25.39 -7.63 11.62
CA GLN A 166 24.77 -6.33 11.29
C GLN A 166 24.84 -6.04 9.77
N LYS A 167 25.96 -6.35 9.11
CA LYS A 167 26.06 -6.28 7.64
C LYS A 167 25.09 -7.22 6.92
N LEU A 168 24.85 -8.40 7.49
CA LEU A 168 23.89 -9.36 6.97
C LEU A 168 22.46 -8.83 7.09
N LEU A 169 22.07 -8.27 8.25
CA LEU A 169 20.77 -7.63 8.42
C LEU A 169 20.56 -6.50 7.41
N ALA A 170 21.55 -5.62 7.24
CA ALA A 170 21.53 -4.55 6.25
C ALA A 170 21.31 -5.04 4.82
N GLN A 171 22.02 -6.12 4.43
CA GLN A 171 21.88 -6.74 3.11
C GLN A 171 20.45 -7.19 2.84
N TYR A 172 19.78 -7.74 3.85
CA TYR A 172 18.40 -8.23 3.78
C TYR A 172 17.36 -7.14 4.15
N GLY A 173 17.78 -5.89 4.35
CA GLY A 173 16.89 -4.76 4.69
C GLY A 173 16.25 -4.89 6.07
N LEU A 174 16.88 -5.61 7.00
CA LEU A 174 16.39 -5.95 8.33
C LEU A 174 16.94 -5.00 9.41
N GLU A 175 17.03 -3.73 9.04
CA GLU A 175 17.50 -2.60 9.85
C GLU A 175 16.55 -1.40 9.68
N ASP A 176 16.78 -0.32 10.43
CA ASP A 176 16.04 0.94 10.34
C ASP A 176 14.51 0.79 10.36
N ASP A 177 13.85 0.93 9.20
CA ASP A 177 12.39 0.83 9.04
C ASP A 177 11.86 -0.60 9.22
N CYS A 178 12.72 -1.62 9.09
CA CYS A 178 12.35 -3.02 9.27
C CYS A 178 13.24 -3.70 10.34
N PRO A 179 13.28 -3.18 11.58
CA PRO A 179 14.18 -3.69 12.59
C PRO A 179 13.66 -5.02 13.12
N ILE A 180 14.54 -6.02 13.27
CA ILE A 180 14.11 -7.26 13.89
C ILE A 180 14.37 -7.23 15.41
N PRO A 181 13.37 -7.58 16.25
CA PRO A 181 13.56 -7.57 17.70
C PRO A 181 14.69 -8.50 18.17
N THR A 182 15.49 -8.05 19.12
CA THR A 182 16.56 -8.85 19.78
C THR A 182 16.03 -9.67 20.96
N ASP A 183 14.98 -9.19 21.64
CA ASP A 183 14.33 -9.97 22.69
C ASP A 183 13.67 -11.24 22.11
N PRO A 184 13.94 -12.44 22.66
CA PRO A 184 13.41 -13.69 22.11
C PRO A 184 11.89 -13.78 22.04
N ASN A 185 11.16 -13.17 22.99
CA ASN A 185 9.71 -13.19 22.99
C ASN A 185 9.17 -12.25 21.90
N ALA A 186 9.69 -11.03 21.81
CA ALA A 186 9.35 -10.09 20.76
C ALA A 186 9.68 -10.65 19.36
N ARG A 187 10.80 -11.35 19.22
CA ARG A 187 11.21 -12.02 17.98
C ARG A 187 10.26 -13.17 17.61
N THR A 188 9.85 -13.96 18.60
CA THR A 188 8.84 -15.02 18.42
C THR A 188 7.50 -14.43 17.98
N LEU A 189 7.07 -13.32 18.58
CA LEU A 189 5.84 -12.62 18.18
C LEU A 189 5.95 -12.04 16.77
N HIS A 190 7.10 -11.47 16.41
CA HIS A 190 7.38 -10.96 15.08
C HIS A 190 7.27 -12.07 14.01
N TRP A 191 7.83 -13.25 14.28
CA TRP A 191 7.67 -14.41 13.40
C TRP A 191 6.22 -14.86 13.28
N HIS A 192 5.48 -14.93 14.40
CA HIS A 192 4.05 -15.26 14.38
C HIS A 192 3.24 -14.24 13.59
N TYR A 193 3.57 -12.95 13.68
CA TYR A 193 2.97 -11.90 12.86
C TYR A 193 3.20 -12.16 11.36
N CYS A 194 4.44 -12.46 10.96
CA CYS A 194 4.75 -12.81 9.56
C CYS A 194 3.91 -14.00 9.08
N LEU A 195 3.79 -15.06 9.89
CA LEU A 195 2.95 -16.21 9.57
C LEU A 195 1.46 -15.85 9.49
N ALA A 196 0.96 -15.04 10.41
CA ALA A 196 -0.44 -14.64 10.45
C ALA A 196 -0.84 -13.84 9.22
N VAL A 197 -0.05 -12.83 8.86
CA VAL A 197 -0.29 -11.96 7.69
C VAL A 197 -0.27 -12.78 6.41
N ALA A 198 0.77 -13.60 6.20
CA ALA A 198 0.89 -14.44 5.02
C ALA A 198 -0.23 -15.49 4.91
N GLY A 199 -0.55 -16.16 6.02
CA GLY A 199 -1.56 -17.22 6.04
C GLY A 199 -2.97 -16.71 5.80
N ALA A 200 -3.31 -15.56 6.38
CA ALA A 200 -4.63 -14.95 6.22
C ALA A 200 -4.87 -14.49 4.78
N SER A 201 -3.91 -13.83 4.13
CA SER A 201 -4.05 -13.43 2.71
C SER A 201 -4.09 -14.63 1.78
N TRP A 202 -3.28 -15.66 2.04
CA TRP A 202 -3.33 -16.91 1.28
C TRP A 202 -4.66 -17.66 1.45
N GLN A 203 -5.22 -17.66 2.67
CA GLN A 203 -6.53 -18.22 2.94
C GLN A 203 -7.61 -17.43 2.22
N ALA A 204 -7.60 -16.10 2.30
CA ALA A 204 -8.54 -15.23 1.59
C ALA A 204 -8.54 -15.52 0.07
N ALA A 205 -7.36 -15.63 -0.55
CA ALA A 205 -7.23 -16.06 -1.94
C ALA A 205 -7.84 -17.45 -2.18
N SER A 206 -7.64 -18.39 -1.26
CA SER A 206 -8.19 -19.75 -1.37
C SER A 206 -9.72 -19.79 -1.30
N LEU A 207 -10.38 -18.88 -0.57
CA LEU A 207 -11.84 -18.80 -0.51
C LEU A 207 -12.47 -18.45 -1.88
N LEU A 208 -11.70 -17.80 -2.75
CA LEU A 208 -12.11 -17.35 -4.09
C LEU A 208 -11.86 -18.41 -5.18
N ILE A 209 -11.20 -19.51 -4.86
CA ILE A 209 -10.81 -20.52 -5.84
C ILE A 209 -11.81 -21.66 -5.81
N ASP A 210 -12.25 -22.08 -7.00
CA ASP A 210 -12.87 -23.38 -7.20
C ASP A 210 -11.75 -24.35 -7.60
N ASP A 211 -11.37 -25.22 -6.68
CA ASP A 211 -10.28 -26.17 -6.89
C ASP A 211 -10.75 -27.52 -7.43
N GLY A 212 -12.03 -27.64 -7.79
CA GLY A 212 -12.67 -28.86 -8.28
C GLY A 212 -13.04 -29.87 -7.20
N SER A 213 -12.53 -29.71 -5.98
CA SER A 213 -12.95 -30.47 -4.78
C SER A 213 -14.12 -29.76 -4.10
N HIS A 214 -14.02 -28.43 -4.01
CA HIS A 214 -15.07 -27.55 -3.52
C HIS A 214 -15.18 -26.32 -4.43
N GLY A 215 -16.42 -25.89 -4.71
CA GLY A 215 -16.64 -24.62 -5.42
C GLY A 215 -16.09 -23.44 -4.62
N ALA A 216 -15.87 -22.30 -5.29
CA ALA A 216 -15.53 -21.06 -4.61
C ALA A 216 -16.58 -20.74 -3.54
N ILE A 217 -16.14 -20.39 -2.34
CA ILE A 217 -17.01 -20.15 -1.18
C ILE A 217 -17.26 -18.66 -0.91
N ALA A 218 -16.58 -17.79 -1.65
CA ALA A 218 -16.80 -16.35 -1.64
C ALA A 218 -16.54 -15.74 -3.03
N ASP A 219 -17.26 -14.63 -3.31
CA ASP A 219 -17.00 -13.76 -4.47
C ASP A 219 -16.03 -12.63 -4.13
N VAL A 220 -16.07 -12.19 -2.86
CA VAL A 220 -15.19 -11.17 -2.27
C VAL A 220 -14.61 -11.71 -0.96
N ALA A 221 -13.29 -11.65 -0.82
CA ALA A 221 -12.60 -12.00 0.42
C ALA A 221 -11.78 -10.80 0.90
N ILE A 222 -11.84 -10.51 2.20
CA ILE A 222 -11.24 -9.30 2.78
C ILE A 222 -10.26 -9.68 3.87
N HIS A 223 -9.02 -9.21 3.75
CA HIS A 223 -8.02 -9.29 4.80
C HIS A 223 -7.44 -7.90 5.07
N TRP A 224 -7.96 -7.26 6.12
CA TRP A 224 -7.54 -5.92 6.53
C TRP A 224 -6.13 -5.86 7.15
N GLY A 225 -5.52 -6.99 7.55
CA GLY A 225 -4.17 -7.02 8.11
C GLY A 225 -3.05 -7.28 7.09
N GLY A 226 -3.38 -7.33 5.79
CA GLY A 226 -2.50 -7.81 4.72
C GLY A 226 -1.68 -6.73 4.02
N GLY A 227 -1.56 -6.85 2.70
CA GLY A 227 -1.15 -5.76 1.81
C GLY A 227 0.31 -5.33 1.94
N ARG A 228 1.21 -6.20 2.41
CA ARG A 228 2.63 -5.91 2.61
C ARG A 228 3.40 -5.89 1.29
N HIS A 229 3.19 -4.84 0.50
CA HIS A 229 3.59 -4.77 -0.89
C HIS A 229 5.08 -4.46 -1.15
N HIS A 230 5.83 -4.00 -0.13
CA HIS A 230 7.25 -3.63 -0.25
C HIS A 230 8.23 -4.78 0.03
N ALA A 231 7.77 -5.89 0.62
CA ALA A 231 8.64 -7.01 0.88
C ALA A 231 9.07 -7.67 -0.44
N HIS A 232 10.38 -7.83 -0.65
CA HIS A 232 10.94 -8.57 -1.78
C HIS A 232 11.21 -10.03 -1.39
N ALA A 233 11.61 -10.86 -2.35
CA ALA A 233 11.92 -12.27 -2.10
C ALA A 233 13.00 -12.45 -1.01
N ASN A 234 14.02 -11.59 -1.02
CA ASN A 234 15.18 -11.66 -0.13
C ASN A 234 15.49 -10.31 0.52
N LYS A 235 14.48 -9.46 0.74
CA LYS A 235 14.71 -8.15 1.35
C LYS A 235 13.43 -7.59 1.96
N ALA A 236 13.48 -7.14 3.21
CA ALA A 236 12.43 -6.33 3.81
C ALA A 236 12.53 -4.87 3.33
N GLY A 237 11.41 -4.15 3.36
CA GLY A 237 11.37 -2.73 3.03
C GLY A 237 10.03 -2.12 3.41
N GLY A 238 10.01 -0.82 3.75
CA GLY A 238 8.76 -0.09 4.04
C GLY A 238 7.84 -0.80 5.03
N PHE A 239 8.38 -1.22 6.19
CA PHE A 239 7.67 -1.97 7.23
C PHE A 239 7.17 -3.37 6.83
N CYS A 240 7.52 -3.86 5.64
CA CYS A 240 7.07 -5.13 5.09
C CYS A 240 8.18 -6.19 5.15
N TYR A 241 7.97 -7.24 5.95
CA TYR A 241 8.90 -8.37 6.10
C TYR A 241 8.55 -9.57 5.21
N VAL A 242 7.26 -9.85 5.01
CA VAL A 242 6.79 -10.92 4.12
C VAL A 242 5.77 -10.34 3.15
N ASN A 243 5.80 -10.78 1.89
CA ASN A 243 4.91 -10.30 0.85
C ASN A 243 3.69 -11.21 0.73
N ASP A 244 2.70 -10.98 1.59
CA ASP A 244 1.45 -11.73 1.60
C ASP A 244 0.62 -11.53 0.33
N VAL A 245 0.78 -10.38 -0.34
CA VAL A 245 0.14 -10.07 -1.62
C VAL A 245 0.62 -11.01 -2.72
N VAL A 246 1.94 -11.18 -2.85
CA VAL A 246 2.54 -12.13 -3.81
C VAL A 246 2.09 -13.55 -3.53
N LEU A 247 2.06 -13.97 -2.25
CA LEU A 247 1.60 -15.30 -1.86
C LEU A 247 0.12 -15.53 -2.20
N ALA A 248 -0.73 -14.53 -2.00
CA ALA A 248 -2.14 -14.56 -2.38
C ALA A 248 -2.33 -14.63 -3.90
N ILE A 249 -1.60 -13.81 -4.66
CA ILE A 249 -1.64 -13.83 -6.14
C ILE A 249 -1.17 -15.17 -6.68
N ASN A 250 -0.05 -15.71 -6.18
CA ASN A 250 0.43 -17.04 -6.56
C ASN A 250 -0.62 -18.11 -6.27
N ARG A 251 -1.31 -18.03 -5.12
CA ARG A 251 -2.42 -18.94 -4.82
C ARG A 251 -3.55 -18.85 -5.85
N LEU A 252 -3.95 -17.65 -6.27
CA LEU A 252 -4.96 -17.46 -7.32
C LEU A 252 -4.53 -18.03 -8.66
N VAL A 253 -3.27 -17.79 -9.06
CA VAL A 253 -2.71 -18.27 -10.34
C VAL A 253 -2.58 -19.79 -10.36
N ASP A 254 -2.11 -20.40 -9.26
CA ASP A 254 -1.81 -21.83 -9.19
C ASP A 254 -3.01 -22.70 -8.77
N GLY A 255 -3.91 -22.14 -7.97
CA GLY A 255 -4.84 -22.92 -7.13
C GLY A 255 -5.97 -23.62 -7.86
N GLY A 256 -6.21 -23.33 -9.14
CA GLY A 256 -7.27 -23.97 -9.91
C GLY A 256 -6.87 -25.31 -10.57
N GLY A 257 -5.69 -25.84 -10.27
CA GLY A 257 -5.19 -27.12 -10.81
C GLY A 257 -4.94 -27.12 -12.33
N ALA A 258 -4.84 -28.32 -12.92
CA ALA A 258 -4.53 -28.49 -14.35
C ALA A 258 -5.60 -27.89 -15.29
N ALA A 259 -6.82 -27.65 -14.79
CA ALA A 259 -7.93 -27.06 -15.54
C ALA A 259 -7.82 -25.52 -15.69
N ASN A 260 -6.98 -24.85 -14.89
CA ASN A 260 -6.96 -23.39 -14.76
C ASN A 260 -5.59 -22.75 -15.09
N ARG A 261 -4.82 -23.34 -16.02
CA ARG A 261 -3.46 -22.86 -16.39
C ARG A 261 -3.39 -21.45 -17.02
N ASN A 262 -4.53 -20.78 -17.19
CA ASN A 262 -4.65 -19.47 -17.83
C ASN A 262 -5.34 -18.42 -16.93
N VAL A 263 -5.37 -18.62 -15.61
CA VAL A 263 -5.84 -17.59 -14.68
C VAL A 263 -5.01 -16.33 -14.87
N ARG A 264 -5.72 -15.20 -14.92
CA ARG A 264 -5.16 -13.86 -15.08
C ARG A 264 -5.57 -13.05 -13.88
N VAL A 265 -4.61 -12.51 -13.16
CA VAL A 265 -4.86 -11.68 -11.97
C VAL A 265 -4.53 -10.23 -12.32
N LEU A 266 -5.46 -9.32 -12.06
CA LEU A 266 -5.23 -7.88 -12.10
C LEU A 266 -4.93 -7.41 -10.67
N TYR A 267 -3.69 -7.03 -10.41
CA TYR A 267 -3.30 -6.39 -9.16
C TYR A 267 -3.46 -4.87 -9.30
N ILE A 268 -4.26 -4.27 -8.42
CA ILE A 268 -4.42 -2.82 -8.36
C ILE A 268 -3.95 -2.35 -6.99
N ASP A 269 -3.08 -1.35 -6.98
CA ASP A 269 -2.60 -0.72 -5.76
C ASP A 269 -3.01 0.75 -5.71
N ILE A 270 -3.65 1.15 -4.61
CA ILE A 270 -4.04 2.55 -4.32
C ILE A 270 -3.35 3.11 -3.06
N ASP A 271 -2.35 2.40 -2.54
CA ASP A 271 -1.40 2.93 -1.56
C ASP A 271 -0.58 4.08 -2.17
N ILE A 272 -0.25 5.10 -1.38
CA ILE A 272 0.50 6.24 -1.91
C ILE A 272 1.94 5.87 -2.30
N HIS A 273 2.49 4.78 -1.77
CA HIS A 273 3.81 4.27 -2.11
C HIS A 273 3.72 3.25 -3.27
N ALA A 274 4.70 3.32 -4.18
CA ALA A 274 4.75 2.37 -5.29
C ALA A 274 5.02 0.93 -4.77
N PRO A 275 4.27 -0.10 -5.22
CA PRO A 275 4.40 -1.47 -4.73
C PRO A 275 5.57 -2.23 -5.36
N ASP A 276 6.79 -1.77 -5.10
CA ASP A 276 8.02 -2.29 -5.67
C ASP A 276 8.23 -3.80 -5.48
N GLY A 277 7.90 -4.35 -4.32
CA GLY A 277 7.97 -5.79 -4.05
C GLY A 277 7.05 -6.62 -4.96
N VAL A 278 5.77 -6.23 -5.06
CA VAL A 278 4.78 -6.89 -5.92
C VAL A 278 5.10 -6.68 -7.40
N GLN A 279 5.46 -5.46 -7.80
CA GLN A 279 5.91 -5.13 -9.16
C GLN A 279 7.07 -6.03 -9.57
N GLN A 280 8.10 -6.17 -8.73
CA GLN A 280 9.28 -6.96 -9.06
C GLN A 280 8.94 -8.46 -9.18
N ALA A 281 8.10 -8.99 -8.28
CA ALA A 281 7.74 -10.40 -8.26
C ALA A 281 7.09 -10.87 -9.57
N PHE A 282 6.30 -10.00 -10.22
CA PHE A 282 5.56 -10.34 -11.43
C PHE A 282 6.08 -9.67 -12.70
N TYR A 283 7.24 -9.00 -12.64
CA TYR A 283 7.77 -8.17 -13.72
C TYR A 283 8.01 -8.92 -15.05
N SER A 284 8.09 -10.25 -15.02
CA SER A 284 8.41 -11.10 -16.18
C SER A 284 7.23 -11.93 -16.72
N THR A 285 6.03 -11.84 -16.14
CA THR A 285 4.87 -12.66 -16.52
C THR A 285 3.71 -11.83 -17.08
N ASP A 286 2.92 -12.43 -17.97
CA ASP A 286 1.66 -11.88 -18.51
C ASP A 286 0.41 -12.42 -17.78
N GLN A 287 0.58 -13.31 -16.79
CA GLN A 287 -0.52 -13.84 -15.97
C GLN A 287 -0.93 -12.88 -14.85
N VAL A 288 -0.07 -11.92 -14.51
CA VAL A 288 -0.35 -10.88 -13.52
C VAL A 288 -0.11 -9.53 -14.17
N LEU A 289 -1.15 -8.69 -14.21
CA LEU A 289 -1.05 -7.29 -14.61
C LEU A 289 -1.01 -6.46 -13.33
N THR A 290 0.12 -5.80 -13.07
CA THR A 290 0.28 -4.88 -11.94
C THR A 290 -0.07 -3.46 -12.39
N ALA A 291 -0.88 -2.77 -11.59
CA ALA A 291 -1.34 -1.44 -11.90
C ALA A 291 -1.40 -0.60 -10.61
N SER A 292 -0.56 0.41 -10.46
CA SER A 292 -0.48 1.19 -9.22
C SER A 292 -0.69 2.69 -9.44
N PHE A 293 -1.39 3.31 -8.51
CA PHE A 293 -1.43 4.75 -8.31
C PHE A 293 -0.54 5.06 -7.13
N HIS A 294 0.38 6.00 -7.26
CA HIS A 294 1.31 6.31 -6.17
C HIS A 294 1.90 7.69 -6.38
N ARG A 295 2.39 8.29 -5.31
CA ARG A 295 3.21 9.48 -5.41
C ARG A 295 4.58 9.12 -5.95
N HIS A 296 5.10 9.92 -6.86
CA HIS A 296 6.44 9.73 -7.41
C HIS A 296 7.16 11.07 -7.53
N SER A 297 8.12 11.30 -6.64
CA SER A 297 8.98 12.47 -6.63
C SER A 297 10.37 12.08 -6.08
N PRO A 298 11.43 12.84 -6.41
CA PRO A 298 12.75 12.58 -5.84
C PRO A 298 12.71 12.57 -4.31
N GLY A 299 13.20 11.49 -3.70
CA GLY A 299 13.24 11.33 -2.24
C GLY A 299 11.98 10.72 -1.61
N PHE A 300 10.89 10.53 -2.37
CA PHE A 300 9.73 9.79 -1.89
C PHE A 300 9.96 8.27 -1.99
N PHE A 301 9.59 7.53 -0.96
CA PHE A 301 9.78 6.08 -0.93
C PHE A 301 8.72 5.36 -1.80
N PRO A 302 9.08 4.27 -2.49
CA PRO A 302 10.43 3.84 -2.82
C PRO A 302 11.02 4.72 -3.93
N ALA A 303 12.23 5.25 -3.71
CA ALA A 303 12.84 6.22 -4.61
C ALA A 303 13.29 5.63 -5.97
N SER A 304 13.33 4.30 -6.09
CA SER A 304 13.93 3.60 -7.24
C SER A 304 12.94 2.97 -8.21
N SER A 305 11.63 3.05 -7.92
CA SER A 305 10.57 2.44 -8.72
C SER A 305 9.35 3.36 -8.86
N GLY A 306 8.33 2.91 -9.58
CA GLY A 306 7.10 3.66 -9.80
C GLY A 306 7.15 4.57 -11.03
N SER A 307 8.15 4.41 -11.91
CA SER A 307 8.25 5.23 -13.12
C SER A 307 7.36 4.70 -14.24
N THR A 308 6.77 5.59 -15.05
CA THR A 308 5.99 5.23 -16.25
C THR A 308 6.80 4.47 -17.33
N LYS A 309 8.13 4.47 -17.21
CA LYS A 309 9.04 3.72 -18.09
C LYS A 309 9.14 2.24 -17.72
N GLU A 310 8.78 1.88 -16.49
CA GLU A 310 8.82 0.51 -16.00
C GLU A 310 7.58 -0.24 -16.48
N LYS A 311 7.75 -1.04 -17.53
CA LYS A 311 6.63 -1.69 -18.22
C LYS A 311 6.70 -3.22 -18.15
N GLY A 312 7.58 -3.77 -17.32
CA GLY A 312 7.91 -5.19 -17.30
C GLY A 312 9.21 -5.52 -18.05
N ALA A 313 9.70 -6.74 -17.84
CA ALA A 313 11.02 -7.17 -18.31
C ALA A 313 11.05 -7.36 -19.83
N VAL A 314 11.95 -6.63 -20.49
CA VAL A 314 12.17 -6.74 -21.94
C VAL A 314 12.62 -8.16 -22.30
N GLY A 315 12.00 -8.74 -23.33
CA GLY A 315 12.31 -10.10 -23.79
C GLY A 315 11.57 -11.21 -23.02
N THR A 316 10.71 -10.84 -22.07
CA THR A 316 9.79 -11.77 -21.39
C THR A 316 8.35 -11.54 -21.83
N LYS A 317 7.41 -12.36 -21.33
CA LYS A 317 5.98 -12.12 -21.53
C LYS A 317 5.45 -10.95 -20.70
N GLY A 318 6.14 -10.57 -19.62
CA GLY A 318 5.71 -9.47 -18.74
C GLY A 318 5.84 -8.06 -19.33
N LEU A 319 6.47 -7.90 -20.50
CA LEU A 319 6.54 -6.59 -21.15
C LEU A 319 5.14 -6.11 -21.56
N GLY A 320 4.71 -4.97 -21.03
CA GLY A 320 3.36 -4.41 -21.17
C GLY A 320 2.42 -4.75 -20.02
N TYR A 321 2.87 -5.52 -19.02
CA TYR A 321 2.05 -6.01 -17.90
C TYR A 321 2.40 -5.38 -16.54
N ASN A 322 3.12 -4.24 -16.57
CA ASN A 322 3.30 -3.35 -15.42
C ASN A 322 2.90 -1.92 -15.80
N LEU A 323 1.96 -1.34 -15.05
CA LEU A 323 1.45 0.01 -15.26
C LEU A 323 1.62 0.85 -14.00
N ASN A 324 2.53 1.82 -14.07
CA ASN A 324 2.72 2.83 -13.03
C ASN A 324 1.98 4.11 -13.38
N VAL A 325 1.18 4.61 -12.45
CA VAL A 325 0.42 5.87 -12.54
C VAL A 325 0.92 6.83 -11.47
N PRO A 326 2.05 7.52 -11.71
CA PRO A 326 2.56 8.50 -10.75
C PRO A 326 1.64 9.71 -10.68
N LEU A 327 1.22 10.06 -9.46
CA LEU A 327 0.35 11.20 -9.16
C LEU A 327 1.14 12.29 -8.41
N PRO A 328 0.81 13.58 -8.64
CA PRO A 328 1.40 14.66 -7.87
C PRO A 328 0.94 14.61 -6.40
N ALA A 329 1.67 15.31 -5.54
CA ALA A 329 1.16 15.63 -4.22
C ALA A 329 -0.13 16.45 -4.32
N GLU A 330 -0.91 16.48 -3.24
CA GLU A 330 -2.18 17.21 -3.14
C GLU A 330 -3.25 16.72 -4.12
N THR A 331 -3.11 15.49 -4.65
CA THR A 331 -4.13 14.87 -5.49
C THR A 331 -5.45 14.79 -4.73
N SER A 332 -6.51 15.32 -5.34
CA SER A 332 -7.86 15.37 -4.75
C SER A 332 -8.70 14.14 -5.09
N ASP A 333 -9.73 13.91 -4.27
CA ASP A 333 -10.77 12.89 -4.49
C ASP A 333 -11.28 12.80 -5.94
N VAL A 334 -11.66 13.94 -6.51
CA VAL A 334 -12.24 14.00 -7.87
C VAL A 334 -11.22 13.50 -8.90
N THR A 335 -9.97 13.96 -8.79
CA THR A 335 -8.90 13.58 -9.72
C THR A 335 -8.59 12.10 -9.58
N PHE A 336 -8.43 11.64 -8.34
CA PHE A 336 -8.12 10.25 -8.04
C PHE A 336 -9.19 9.30 -8.56
N LEU A 337 -10.46 9.54 -8.23
CA LEU A 337 -11.58 8.69 -8.64
C LEU A 337 -11.78 8.67 -10.16
N GLN A 338 -11.58 9.79 -10.85
CA GLN A 338 -11.62 9.84 -12.31
C GLN A 338 -10.54 8.94 -12.93
N MET A 339 -9.31 9.01 -12.42
CA MET A 339 -8.19 8.19 -12.88
C MET A 339 -8.39 6.71 -12.55
N TYR A 340 -8.80 6.41 -11.32
CA TYR A 340 -9.10 5.05 -10.86
C TYR A 340 -10.15 4.37 -11.74
N ARG A 341 -11.30 5.01 -11.96
CA ARG A 341 -12.38 4.48 -12.80
C ARG A 341 -11.92 4.22 -14.23
N THR A 342 -11.30 5.23 -14.85
CA THR A 342 -10.82 5.14 -16.23
C THR A 342 -9.85 3.98 -16.41
N MET A 343 -8.91 3.84 -15.48
CA MET A 343 -7.90 2.79 -15.52
C MET A 343 -8.51 1.42 -15.24
N LEU A 344 -9.26 1.25 -14.15
CA LEU A 344 -9.86 -0.03 -13.78
C LEU A 344 -10.76 -0.58 -14.89
N PHE A 345 -11.70 0.22 -15.42
CA PHE A 345 -12.59 -0.24 -16.48
C PHE A 345 -11.83 -0.52 -17.78
N GLY A 346 -10.86 0.32 -18.14
CA GLY A 346 -10.00 0.13 -19.30
C GLY A 346 -9.16 -1.15 -19.21
N LEU A 347 -8.55 -1.42 -18.06
CA LEU A 347 -7.73 -2.61 -17.81
C LEU A 347 -8.59 -3.87 -17.77
N VAL A 348 -9.72 -3.87 -17.08
CA VAL A 348 -10.64 -5.01 -17.06
C VAL A 348 -11.09 -5.37 -18.47
N LYS A 349 -11.41 -4.36 -19.30
CA LYS A 349 -11.79 -4.56 -20.70
C LYS A 349 -10.64 -5.10 -21.56
N ALA A 350 -9.41 -4.60 -21.37
CA ALA A 350 -8.27 -4.97 -22.21
C ALA A 350 -7.62 -6.31 -21.80
N TYR A 351 -7.56 -6.57 -20.51
CA TYR A 351 -6.85 -7.71 -19.91
C TYR A 351 -7.76 -8.89 -19.61
N ASP A 352 -9.06 -8.64 -19.41
CA ASP A 352 -10.08 -9.65 -19.06
C ASP A 352 -9.62 -10.54 -17.89
N PRO A 353 -9.36 -9.96 -16.69
CA PRO A 353 -8.86 -10.73 -15.55
C PRO A 353 -9.89 -11.73 -15.04
N HIS A 354 -9.44 -12.81 -14.42
CA HIS A 354 -10.30 -13.76 -13.69
C HIS A 354 -10.45 -13.35 -12.23
N ALA A 355 -9.43 -12.69 -11.67
CA ALA A 355 -9.46 -12.15 -10.32
C ALA A 355 -8.83 -10.76 -10.28
N ILE A 356 -9.31 -9.92 -9.36
CA ILE A 356 -8.69 -8.66 -8.99
C ILE A 356 -8.16 -8.81 -7.56
N VAL A 357 -6.90 -8.43 -7.35
CA VAL A 357 -6.35 -8.22 -6.01
C VAL A 357 -6.21 -6.72 -5.84
N LEU A 358 -7.01 -6.13 -4.96
CA LEU A 358 -6.99 -4.69 -4.69
C LEU A 358 -6.24 -4.46 -3.36
N CYS A 359 -5.08 -3.83 -3.43
CA CYS A 359 -4.35 -3.32 -2.29
C CYS A 359 -4.90 -1.93 -1.93
N VAL A 360 -5.48 -1.80 -0.75
CA VAL A 360 -6.08 -0.54 -0.28
C VAL A 360 -5.15 0.09 0.74
N GLY A 361 -4.14 0.86 0.33
CA GLY A 361 -3.38 1.70 1.28
C GLY A 361 -4.16 2.95 1.67
N ALA A 362 -3.99 3.42 2.90
CA ALA A 362 -4.71 4.58 3.43
C ALA A 362 -3.81 5.67 3.97
N ASP A 363 -2.53 5.55 3.72
CA ASP A 363 -1.53 6.60 3.85
C ASP A 363 -1.69 7.72 2.80
N GLY A 364 -2.49 7.49 1.75
CA GLY A 364 -2.97 8.53 0.84
C GLY A 364 -4.10 9.40 1.41
N LEU A 365 -4.63 9.11 2.61
CA LEU A 365 -5.66 9.95 3.22
C LEU A 365 -5.09 11.31 3.64
N GLU A 366 -5.94 12.33 3.59
CA GLU A 366 -5.56 13.67 4.03
C GLU A 366 -5.09 13.65 5.49
N ASN A 367 -3.96 14.32 5.77
CA ASN A 367 -3.30 14.39 7.08
C ASN A 367 -2.75 13.05 7.61
N ASP A 368 -2.46 12.08 6.74
CA ASP A 368 -1.73 10.89 7.17
C ASP A 368 -0.38 11.26 7.82
N ALA A 369 -0.14 10.71 9.01
CA ALA A 369 1.00 11.09 9.83
C ALA A 369 2.34 10.73 9.17
N LEU A 370 2.42 9.57 8.50
CA LEU A 370 3.66 9.11 7.87
C LEU A 370 4.06 10.02 6.71
N VAL A 371 3.08 10.39 5.88
CA VAL A 371 3.35 11.13 4.64
C VAL A 371 3.47 12.64 4.87
N CYS A 372 2.69 13.20 5.79
CA CYS A 372 2.72 14.63 6.10
C CYS A 372 3.90 15.04 7.00
N GLY A 373 4.81 14.13 7.34
CA GLY A 373 5.99 14.43 8.18
C GLY A 373 5.64 14.63 9.65
N GLY A 374 4.44 14.23 10.08
CA GLY A 374 4.07 14.17 11.48
C GLY A 374 4.70 12.93 12.07
N GLY A 375 5.93 13.05 12.61
CA GLY A 375 6.58 11.94 13.29
C GLY A 375 5.59 11.21 14.21
N VAL A 376 5.65 9.88 14.20
CA VAL A 376 4.85 9.01 15.08
C VAL A 376 5.24 9.31 16.52
N THR A 377 4.73 10.40 17.08
CA THR A 377 4.72 10.59 18.51
C THR A 377 3.64 9.66 19.01
N ASN A 378 4.03 8.65 19.79
CA ASN A 378 3.14 7.89 20.65
C ASN A 378 2.36 8.88 21.53
N LYS A 379 1.27 9.45 21.01
CA LYS A 379 0.22 10.06 21.82
C LYS A 379 -0.88 9.03 21.92
N ASN A 380 -0.62 8.04 22.78
CA ASN A 380 -1.66 7.54 23.67
C ASN A 380 -2.16 8.73 24.51
N SER A 381 -2.93 9.64 23.93
CA SER A 381 -3.89 10.43 24.70
C SER A 381 -5.24 9.81 24.42
N CYS A 382 -5.55 8.81 25.23
CA CYS A 382 -6.89 8.59 25.74
C CYS A 382 -7.63 9.93 25.75
N PHE A 383 -8.85 9.96 25.20
CA PHE A 383 -9.80 11.03 25.47
C PHE A 383 -9.86 11.21 27.00
N THR A 384 -9.17 12.21 27.52
CA THR A 384 -9.42 12.75 28.85
C THR A 384 -10.35 13.93 28.62
N GLU A 385 -11.62 13.72 28.95
CA GLU A 385 -12.58 14.78 29.21
C GLU A 385 -12.05 15.62 30.37
N ASP A 386 -11.21 16.61 30.07
CA ASP A 386 -11.00 17.84 30.85
C ASP A 386 -9.77 18.54 30.29
N ASP A 387 -9.98 19.49 29.37
CA ASP A 387 -9.13 20.68 29.37
C ASP A 387 -9.89 21.86 28.79
N THR A 388 -10.47 22.64 29.69
CA THR A 388 -11.09 23.93 29.42
C THR A 388 -10.01 24.96 29.07
N GLY A 389 -10.00 25.44 27.82
CA GLY A 389 -9.62 26.83 27.55
C GLY A 389 -8.19 27.14 27.08
N GLY A 390 -7.59 26.30 26.21
CA GLY A 390 -6.39 26.68 25.45
C GLY A 390 -6.53 26.30 23.98
N GLY A 391 -6.49 27.28 23.07
CA GLY A 391 -6.63 27.05 21.63
C GLY A 391 -5.63 26.03 21.10
N PHE A 392 -6.14 24.94 20.53
CA PHE A 392 -5.35 23.95 19.80
C PHE A 392 -4.84 24.57 18.50
N ASP A 393 -3.55 24.82 18.40
CA ASP A 393 -2.90 25.03 17.10
C ASP A 393 -2.66 23.65 16.47
N THR A 394 -3.61 23.21 15.64
CA THR A 394 -3.52 22.00 14.82
C THR A 394 -2.71 22.23 13.54
N SER A 395 -1.72 23.13 13.53
CA SER A 395 -0.78 23.20 12.42
C SER A 395 0.22 22.04 12.50
N ILE A 396 -0.25 20.82 12.18
CA ILE A 396 0.61 19.86 11.49
C ILE A 396 1.05 20.61 10.24
N SER A 397 2.32 21.05 10.22
CA SER A 397 2.94 21.62 9.03
C SER A 397 2.93 20.51 7.97
N SER A 398 1.84 20.41 7.21
CA SER A 398 1.74 19.50 6.09
C SER A 398 2.89 19.85 5.17
N THR A 399 3.83 18.93 4.98
CA THR A 399 4.94 19.09 4.03
C THR A 399 4.45 19.31 2.60
N GLY A 400 3.13 19.20 2.34
CA GLY A 400 2.51 19.28 1.03
C GLY A 400 2.85 18.07 0.18
N GLU A 401 3.30 16.99 0.82
CA GLU A 401 3.80 15.78 0.17
C GLU A 401 2.71 14.70 0.07
N GLY A 402 1.63 14.77 0.86
CA GLY A 402 0.54 13.78 0.86
C GLY A 402 -0.48 13.98 -0.26
N TRP A 403 -1.47 13.09 -0.32
CA TRP A 403 -2.68 13.33 -1.09
C TRP A 403 -3.77 13.90 -0.18
N LYS A 404 -4.85 14.39 -0.81
CA LYS A 404 -6.05 14.89 -0.13
C LYS A 404 -7.23 13.97 -0.38
N LEU A 405 -7.02 12.67 -0.08
CA LEU A 405 -8.07 11.69 -0.22
C LEU A 405 -8.91 11.61 1.04
N SER A 406 -10.22 11.54 0.86
CA SER A 406 -11.17 11.22 1.91
C SER A 406 -11.33 9.70 2.09
N PRO A 407 -11.76 9.23 3.28
CA PRO A 407 -12.14 7.83 3.48
C PRO A 407 -13.20 7.36 2.48
N GLU A 408 -14.11 8.26 2.07
CA GLU A 408 -15.14 8.02 1.06
C GLU A 408 -14.53 7.66 -0.30
N THR A 409 -13.40 8.27 -0.68
CA THR A 409 -12.70 7.91 -1.93
C THR A 409 -12.16 6.50 -1.92
N LEU A 410 -11.54 6.06 -0.82
CA LEU A 410 -11.06 4.68 -0.70
C LEU A 410 -12.23 3.69 -0.67
N ALA A 411 -13.30 4.01 0.08
CA ALA A 411 -14.52 3.20 0.12
C ALA A 411 -15.18 3.08 -1.26
N GLU A 412 -15.19 4.16 -2.04
CA GLU A 412 -15.71 4.19 -3.40
C GLU A 412 -14.88 3.31 -4.35
N CYS A 413 -13.55 3.31 -4.22
CA CYS A 413 -12.67 2.40 -4.97
C CYS A 413 -13.01 0.93 -4.67
N VAL A 414 -13.14 0.58 -3.39
CA VAL A 414 -13.54 -0.75 -2.94
C VAL A 414 -14.93 -1.13 -3.47
N ARG A 415 -15.89 -0.21 -3.41
CA ARG A 415 -17.26 -0.42 -3.91
C ARG A 415 -17.26 -0.72 -5.42
N ILE A 416 -16.55 0.08 -6.22
CA ILE A 416 -16.47 -0.09 -7.67
C ILE A 416 -15.87 -1.46 -8.02
N ALA A 417 -14.74 -1.84 -7.41
CA ALA A 417 -14.12 -3.14 -7.64
C ALA A 417 -15.06 -4.30 -7.25
N SER A 418 -15.75 -4.18 -6.11
CA SER A 418 -16.71 -5.19 -5.63
C SER A 418 -17.92 -5.34 -6.55
N LEU A 419 -18.42 -4.25 -7.14
CA LEU A 419 -19.55 -4.31 -8.08
C LEU A 419 -19.17 -4.89 -9.43
N LEU A 420 -17.92 -4.69 -9.88
CA LEU A 420 -17.39 -5.41 -11.05
C LEU A 420 -17.36 -6.93 -10.81
N CYS A 421 -17.10 -7.37 -9.58
CA CYS A 421 -17.23 -8.77 -9.18
C CYS A 421 -18.65 -9.30 -9.25
N ALA A 422 -19.61 -8.51 -8.79
CA ALA A 422 -21.03 -8.83 -8.91
C ALA A 422 -21.54 -8.81 -10.37
N GLY A 423 -20.67 -8.51 -11.35
CA GLY A 423 -20.96 -8.59 -12.78
C GLY A 423 -21.63 -7.34 -13.36
N LEU A 424 -21.70 -6.25 -12.59
CA LEU A 424 -22.25 -4.99 -13.07
C LEU A 424 -21.29 -4.33 -14.06
N SER A 425 -21.85 -3.72 -15.11
CA SER A 425 -21.11 -2.93 -16.08
C SER A 425 -20.80 -1.53 -15.56
N GLU A 426 -19.84 -0.86 -16.19
CA GLU A 426 -19.48 0.53 -15.89
C GLU A 426 -20.71 1.47 -15.85
N GLY A 427 -21.65 1.33 -16.80
CA GLY A 427 -22.86 2.16 -16.84
C GLY A 427 -23.85 1.90 -15.70
N GLU A 428 -23.82 0.71 -15.10
CA GLU A 428 -24.64 0.36 -13.93
C GLU A 428 -23.96 0.82 -12.63
N ILE A 429 -22.63 0.80 -12.57
CA ILE A 429 -21.84 1.21 -11.40
C ILE A 429 -21.78 2.74 -11.29
N CYS A 430 -21.53 3.40 -12.42
CA CYS A 430 -21.40 4.84 -12.55
C CYS A 430 -22.69 5.40 -13.16
N VAL A 431 -23.79 5.32 -12.41
CA VAL A 431 -25.07 5.91 -12.83
C VAL A 431 -24.85 7.41 -13.06
N GLN A 432 -25.05 7.88 -14.28
CA GLN A 432 -24.99 9.31 -14.55
C GLN A 432 -26.15 9.99 -13.82
N PRO A 433 -25.96 11.21 -13.28
CA PRO A 433 -27.08 11.99 -12.78
C PRO A 433 -28.14 12.05 -13.89
N CYS A 434 -29.36 11.59 -13.60
CA CYS A 434 -30.48 11.77 -14.50
C CYS A 434 -30.50 13.23 -14.90
N SER A 435 -30.29 13.53 -16.19
CA SER A 435 -30.48 14.88 -16.70
C SER A 435 -31.89 15.28 -16.27
N ALA A 436 -31.99 16.23 -15.34
CA ALA A 436 -33.27 16.82 -15.03
C ALA A 436 -33.84 17.28 -16.37
N LYS A 437 -34.89 16.62 -16.85
CA LYS A 437 -35.63 17.12 -18.00
C LYS A 437 -36.02 18.53 -17.60
N GLN A 438 -35.38 19.54 -18.21
CA GLN A 438 -35.92 20.87 -18.22
C GLN A 438 -37.30 20.71 -18.84
N SER A 439 -38.32 20.64 -17.99
CA SER A 439 -39.67 20.85 -18.44
C SER A 439 -39.68 22.29 -18.93
N ASP A 440 -39.69 22.47 -20.25
CA ASP A 440 -40.15 23.69 -20.89
C ASP A 440 -41.58 23.92 -20.40
N LYS A 441 -41.71 24.60 -19.26
CA LYS A 441 -42.92 25.32 -18.91
C LYS A 441 -42.73 26.71 -19.48
N SER A 442 -43.18 26.87 -20.72
CA SER A 442 -43.56 28.18 -21.24
C SER A 442 -44.50 28.81 -20.21
N VAL A 443 -43.99 29.80 -19.49
CA VAL A 443 -44.80 30.68 -18.65
C VAL A 443 -45.62 31.55 -19.60
N THR A 444 -46.81 31.07 -19.95
CA THR A 444 -47.89 31.96 -20.37
C THR A 444 -48.52 32.50 -19.10
N THR A 445 -48.20 33.75 -18.79
CA THR A 445 -48.93 34.57 -17.83
C THR A 445 -50.37 34.70 -18.32
N ASP A 446 -51.30 34.01 -17.67
CA ASP A 446 -52.70 34.38 -17.75
C ASP A 446 -53.23 34.66 -16.34
N THR A 447 -53.49 35.94 -16.14
CA THR A 447 -54.06 36.54 -14.95
C THR A 447 -55.57 36.50 -15.08
N ASP A 448 -56.28 35.59 -14.38
CA ASP A 448 -57.49 35.97 -13.64
C ASP A 448 -58.09 34.82 -12.80
N ARG A 449 -58.56 35.22 -11.61
CA ARG A 449 -59.74 34.72 -10.87
C ARG A 449 -59.72 33.40 -10.05
N THR A 450 -59.55 33.64 -8.74
CA THR A 450 -60.51 33.37 -7.62
C THR A 450 -60.71 31.97 -7.03
N ARG A 451 -60.78 32.00 -5.67
CA ARG A 451 -61.34 31.06 -4.66
C ARG A 451 -60.45 29.85 -4.32
N VAL A 452 -59.82 29.85 -3.14
CA VAL A 452 -60.36 29.43 -1.82
C VAL A 452 -61.02 28.06 -1.91
N ASP A 453 -60.31 27.04 -1.43
CA ASP A 453 -60.86 26.10 -0.45
C ASP A 453 -59.74 25.45 0.36
N THR A 454 -59.89 25.59 1.67
CA THR A 454 -59.27 24.82 2.75
C THR A 454 -59.90 23.44 2.83
N ASP A 455 -59.08 22.42 3.06
CA ASP A 455 -59.36 21.13 3.73
C ASP A 455 -58.47 20.04 3.11
N ASN A 456 -58.00 18.96 3.73
CA ASN A 456 -57.85 18.44 5.09
C ASN A 456 -57.20 17.04 4.87
N CYS A 457 -56.79 16.34 5.94
CA CYS A 457 -56.35 14.92 6.01
C CYS A 457 -54.87 14.63 5.66
N THR A 458 -53.95 14.52 6.63
CA THR A 458 -53.67 13.39 7.56
C THR A 458 -53.22 12.06 6.93
N ALA A 459 -51.95 11.74 7.21
CA ALA A 459 -51.39 10.49 7.73
C ALA A 459 -51.76 9.12 7.12
N ASN A 460 -50.70 8.37 6.80
CA ASN A 460 -50.42 6.94 7.08
C ASN A 460 -49.47 6.42 5.98
N ALA A 461 -48.45 5.60 6.20
CA ALA A 461 -47.72 5.12 7.37
C ALA A 461 -46.39 4.57 6.82
#